data_AF-A0A0F4GT20-F1
#
_entry.id   AF-A0A0F4GT20-F1
#
_cell.length_a   1.000
_cell.length_b   1.000
_cell.length_c   1.000
_cell.angle_alpha   90.00
_cell.angle_beta   90.00
_cell.angle_gamma   90.00
#
_symmetry.space_group_name_H-M   'P 1'
#
loop_
_entity.id
_entity.type
_entity.pdbx_description
1 polymer ?
#
loop_
_entity_poly.entity_id
_entity_poly.type
_entity_poly.pdbx_seq_one_letter_code
_entity_poly.pdbx_strand_id
1 'polypeptide(L)'
;MTSLMARSLRAAGDLTGLEFLDDTALKKYGPEQMLSRMLSTKSYISTNSSQAAREQDAQDVGVSTARHVGEGQCGIVYALQGTDFVLKIPKQGKADELFEDVKMHKTIEEAFESLRFRVRPDINIPRFGEWIHPSNQQFWKGHLSSFPPGTKETYGLLSARIFPLPEPVRTAIFKAFAPATMTKSSTQMAALLTESKNKDCLVRMYLGRRAERKPSDSFKLRNFELLVNEAEWLRLDTSAFADTLGRTLAALHWQAGVDANDVEFVLGSSPMIMPAATASDYSERTKDDARFVSQGLDFTKRSVRLWLLDFNRCQKFPRSDAGLKLIIDGFLWNDPYYPRPGSKNEKDQALWRTFKSAYLEESAELLKVVQGEESMADAFIKGVEADRRVSSGSLF
;
A
#
# COMPACT_ATOMS: atom_id res chain seq x y z
N MET A 1 -33.56 -0.14 -1.74
CA MET A 1 -32.43 -1.02 -2.15
C MET A 1 -32.00 -0.66 -3.56
N THR A 2 -31.34 0.49 -3.71
CA THR A 2 -30.74 0.89 -4.98
C THR A 2 -29.32 0.37 -4.97
N SER A 3 -29.11 -0.66 -5.79
CA SER A 3 -27.88 -1.37 -6.08
C SER A 3 -26.67 -0.43 -6.14
N LEU A 4 -25.74 -0.55 -5.19
CA LEU A 4 -24.32 -0.32 -5.48
C LEU A 4 -23.97 -1.29 -6.60
N MET A 5 -24.07 -0.83 -7.84
CA MET A 5 -23.61 -1.59 -8.99
C MET A 5 -22.16 -1.96 -8.74
N ALA A 6 -21.94 -3.26 -8.55
CA ALA A 6 -20.64 -3.88 -8.42
C ALA A 6 -19.83 -3.53 -9.66
N ARG A 7 -19.03 -2.46 -9.59
CA ARG A 7 -17.80 -2.38 -10.37
C ARG A 7 -16.94 -3.51 -9.85
N SER A 8 -16.93 -4.62 -10.60
CA SER A 8 -16.11 -5.80 -10.38
C SER A 8 -14.73 -5.40 -9.85
N LEU A 9 -14.37 -5.96 -8.70
CA LEU A 9 -13.02 -5.92 -8.13
C LEU A 9 -12.01 -6.33 -9.19
N ARG A 10 -11.31 -5.36 -9.80
CA ARG A 10 -10.06 -5.64 -10.49
C ARG A 10 -8.96 -5.06 -9.62
N ALA A 11 -8.49 -5.83 -8.66
CA ALA A 11 -7.14 -5.60 -8.16
C ALA A 11 -6.22 -5.70 -9.38
N ALA A 12 -5.47 -4.63 -9.67
CA ALA A 12 -4.54 -4.61 -10.79
C ALA A 12 -3.42 -5.60 -10.51
N GLY A 13 -3.48 -6.77 -11.16
CA GLY A 13 -2.43 -7.78 -11.12
C GLY A 13 -2.97 -9.17 -11.35
N ASP A 14 -3.27 -9.50 -12.61
CA ASP A 14 -3.32 -10.91 -13.06
C ASP A 14 -1.98 -11.55 -12.71
N LEU A 15 -1.97 -12.52 -11.79
CA LEU A 15 -0.78 -13.32 -11.50
C LEU A 15 -0.94 -14.73 -12.07
N THR A 16 0.04 -15.09 -12.90
CA THR A 16 0.33 -16.47 -13.29
C THR A 16 1.40 -17.02 -12.34
N GLY A 17 1.31 -18.29 -11.92
CA GLY A 17 2.35 -18.98 -11.13
C GLY A 17 2.16 -19.07 -9.61
N LEU A 18 0.97 -19.41 -9.14
CA LEU A 18 0.61 -19.46 -7.71
C LEU A 18 1.40 -20.53 -6.92
N GLU A 19 2.25 -20.11 -5.97
CA GLU A 19 2.67 -20.92 -4.83
C GLU A 19 1.77 -20.54 -3.62
N PHE A 20 1.07 -21.52 -3.05
CA PHE A 20 0.30 -21.36 -1.80
C PHE A 20 1.13 -21.89 -0.64
N LEU A 21 1.38 -21.03 0.34
CA LEU A 21 2.11 -21.39 1.56
C LEU A 21 1.11 -21.53 2.71
N ASP A 22 0.95 -22.76 3.20
CA ASP A 22 0.13 -23.07 4.38
C ASP A 22 0.95 -23.03 5.67
N ASP A 23 0.28 -23.06 6.83
CA ASP A 23 0.93 -23.02 8.15
C ASP A 23 1.97 -24.14 8.34
N THR A 24 1.79 -25.29 7.67
CA THR A 24 2.70 -26.44 7.75
C THR A 24 3.98 -26.18 6.97
N ALA A 25 3.88 -25.63 5.76
CA ALA A 25 5.01 -25.20 4.95
C ALA A 25 5.78 -24.08 5.66
N LEU A 26 5.06 -23.12 6.26
CA LEU A 26 5.66 -21.99 6.97
C LEU A 26 6.48 -22.42 8.20
N LYS A 27 6.04 -23.45 8.94
CA LYS A 27 6.80 -23.98 10.10
C LYS A 27 8.16 -24.59 9.75
N LYS A 28 8.42 -24.91 8.48
CA LYS A 28 9.70 -25.48 8.02
C LYS A 28 10.81 -24.44 7.84
N TYR A 29 10.46 -23.15 7.82
CA TYR A 29 11.38 -22.07 7.52
C TYR A 29 11.74 -21.26 8.77
N GLY A 30 13.01 -20.84 8.87
CA GLY A 30 13.40 -19.80 9.82
C GLY A 30 12.74 -18.45 9.47
N PRO A 31 12.68 -17.49 10.41
CA PRO A 31 12.04 -16.19 10.19
C PRO A 31 12.54 -15.47 8.93
N GLU A 32 13.85 -15.45 8.69
CA GLU A 32 14.45 -14.82 7.50
C GLU A 32 14.01 -15.47 6.18
N GLN A 33 14.05 -16.80 6.10
CA GLN A 33 13.64 -17.55 4.91
C GLN A 33 12.14 -17.37 4.63
N MET A 34 11.33 -17.32 5.69
CA MET A 34 9.91 -17.01 5.59
C MET A 34 9.73 -15.60 5.03
N LEU A 35 10.37 -14.58 5.60
CA LEU A 35 10.25 -13.20 5.15
C LEU A 35 10.72 -13.01 3.70
N SER A 36 11.83 -13.66 3.31
CA SER A 36 12.34 -13.66 1.95
C SER A 36 11.29 -14.08 0.92
N ARG A 37 10.55 -15.16 1.22
CA ARG A 37 9.47 -15.65 0.35
C ARG A 37 8.24 -14.74 0.42
N MET A 38 7.80 -14.39 1.62
CA MET A 38 6.49 -13.78 1.84
C MET A 38 6.43 -12.30 1.43
N LEU A 39 7.56 -11.59 1.53
CA LEU A 39 7.69 -10.20 1.11
C LEU A 39 8.11 -10.07 -0.36
N SER A 40 8.30 -11.17 -1.09
CA SER A 40 8.70 -11.17 -2.52
C SER A 40 7.57 -10.83 -3.51
N THR A 41 6.35 -10.57 -3.00
CA THR A 41 5.10 -10.29 -3.74
C THR A 41 4.58 -11.38 -4.70
N LYS A 42 5.21 -12.56 -4.72
CA LYS A 42 4.94 -13.65 -5.69
C LYS A 42 4.09 -14.82 -5.18
N SER A 43 3.60 -14.78 -3.94
CA SER A 43 2.92 -15.94 -3.32
C SER A 43 1.62 -15.55 -2.59
N TYR A 44 0.72 -16.52 -2.46
CA TYR A 44 -0.43 -16.43 -1.56
C TYR A 44 -0.17 -17.19 -0.26
N ILE A 45 -0.75 -16.66 0.80
CA ILE A 45 -0.54 -17.11 2.16
C ILE A 45 -1.89 -17.55 2.70
N SER A 46 -2.00 -18.83 3.03
CA SER A 46 -3.13 -19.30 3.82
C SER A 46 -2.93 -18.90 5.28
N THR A 47 -3.97 -18.33 5.89
CA THR A 47 -3.94 -17.87 7.27
C THR A 47 -5.20 -18.28 8.01
N ASN A 48 -5.03 -18.97 9.13
CA ASN A 48 -6.11 -19.32 10.06
C ASN A 48 -6.18 -18.32 11.23
N SER A 49 -5.72 -17.09 11.01
CA SER A 49 -5.65 -16.09 12.08
C SER A 49 -7.06 -15.72 12.57
N SER A 50 -7.18 -15.41 13.86
CA SER A 50 -8.43 -14.90 14.43
C SER A 50 -8.93 -13.62 13.77
N GLN A 51 -8.06 -12.85 13.12
CA GLN A 51 -8.47 -11.70 12.32
C GLN A 51 -9.12 -12.14 11.00
N ALA A 52 -8.51 -13.07 10.26
CA ALA A 52 -9.09 -13.59 9.03
C ALA A 52 -10.47 -14.23 9.27
N ALA A 53 -10.60 -15.04 10.32
CA ALA A 53 -11.88 -15.64 10.71
C ALA A 53 -12.94 -14.58 11.00
N ARG A 54 -12.62 -13.54 11.78
CA ARG A 54 -13.55 -12.44 12.08
C ARG A 54 -13.98 -11.62 10.85
N GLU A 55 -13.09 -11.46 9.88
CA GLU A 55 -13.44 -10.77 8.62
C GLU A 55 -14.36 -11.67 7.78
N GLN A 56 -14.07 -12.97 7.71
CA GLN A 56 -14.93 -13.94 7.02
C GLN A 56 -16.32 -14.02 7.66
N ASP A 57 -16.39 -14.20 8.99
CA ASP A 57 -17.66 -14.25 9.74
C ASP A 57 -18.48 -12.97 9.53
N ALA A 58 -17.83 -11.80 9.54
CA ALA A 58 -18.49 -10.51 9.32
C ALA A 58 -19.05 -10.38 7.89
N GLN A 59 -18.33 -10.89 6.89
CA GLN A 59 -18.80 -10.96 5.51
C GLN A 59 -20.02 -11.89 5.38
N ASP A 60 -19.92 -13.09 5.95
CA ASP A 60 -20.93 -14.15 5.81
C ASP A 60 -22.25 -13.76 6.49
N VAL A 61 -22.18 -13.08 7.65
CA VAL A 61 -23.36 -12.61 8.40
C VAL A 61 -23.87 -11.26 7.89
N GLY A 62 -23.08 -10.53 7.09
CA GLY A 62 -23.42 -9.20 6.58
C GLY A 62 -23.42 -8.11 7.66
N VAL A 63 -22.65 -8.29 8.73
CA VAL A 63 -22.52 -7.32 9.83
C VAL A 63 -21.12 -6.74 9.83
N SER A 64 -21.02 -5.44 9.52
CA SER A 64 -19.75 -4.70 9.56
C SER A 64 -19.61 -3.91 10.85
N THR A 65 -18.49 -4.06 11.54
CA THR A 65 -18.03 -3.14 12.60
C THR A 65 -16.96 -2.21 12.05
N ALA A 66 -17.00 -0.92 12.40
CA ALA A 66 -15.96 0.03 12.03
C ALA A 66 -14.83 0.04 13.06
N ARG A 67 -13.68 -0.50 12.69
CA ARG A 67 -12.51 -0.63 13.57
C ARG A 67 -11.46 0.41 13.22
N HIS A 68 -10.99 1.17 14.21
CA HIS A 68 -9.85 2.07 14.04
C HIS A 68 -8.59 1.30 13.60
N VAL A 69 -7.98 1.71 12.48
CA VAL A 69 -6.78 1.07 11.90
C VAL A 69 -5.60 2.02 11.74
N GLY A 70 -5.84 3.33 11.72
CA GLY A 70 -4.80 4.33 11.57
C GLY A 70 -5.37 5.73 11.63
N GLU A 71 -4.48 6.70 11.78
CA GLU A 71 -4.80 8.11 11.72
C GLU A 71 -3.58 8.90 11.25
N GLY A 72 -3.83 10.02 10.59
CA GLY A 72 -2.80 10.93 10.11
C GLY A 72 -3.12 12.37 10.49
N GLN A 73 -2.54 13.32 9.77
CA GLN A 73 -2.77 14.75 10.01
C GLN A 73 -4.20 15.19 9.63
N CYS A 74 -4.73 14.68 8.52
CA CYS A 74 -6.04 15.11 8.01
C CYS A 74 -7.23 14.26 8.49
N GLY A 75 -7.00 13.02 8.92
CA GLY A 75 -8.11 12.11 9.17
C GLY A 75 -7.81 10.88 10.03
N ILE A 76 -8.89 10.18 10.36
CA ILE A 76 -8.93 8.93 11.11
C ILE A 76 -9.47 7.85 10.18
N VAL A 77 -8.82 6.69 10.14
CA VAL A 77 -9.14 5.59 9.22
C VAL A 77 -9.80 4.45 10.00
N TYR A 78 -10.99 4.07 9.55
CA TYR A 78 -11.74 2.93 10.06
C TYR A 78 -11.85 1.86 8.99
N ALA A 79 -11.42 0.63 9.31
CA ALA A 79 -11.74 -0.53 8.50
C ALA A 79 -13.19 -0.94 8.71
N LEU A 80 -13.91 -1.16 7.62
CA LEU A 80 -15.26 -1.72 7.64
C LEU A 80 -15.13 -3.25 7.59
N GLN A 81 -15.25 -3.88 8.76
CA GLN A 81 -14.98 -5.32 8.91
C GLN A 81 -15.89 -6.18 8.03
N GLY A 82 -15.33 -7.23 7.42
CA GLY A 82 -16.05 -8.08 6.47
C GLY A 82 -16.14 -7.51 5.06
N THR A 83 -15.49 -6.37 4.82
CA THR A 83 -15.38 -5.77 3.48
C THR A 83 -13.92 -5.52 3.14
N ASP A 84 -13.65 -5.22 1.87
CA ASP A 84 -12.36 -4.71 1.39
C ASP A 84 -12.22 -3.19 1.54
N PHE A 85 -13.03 -2.51 2.34
CA PHE A 85 -13.03 -1.04 2.42
C PHE A 85 -12.53 -0.48 3.75
N VAL A 86 -11.97 0.72 3.67
CA VAL A 86 -11.78 1.66 4.78
C VAL A 86 -12.57 2.93 4.54
N LEU A 87 -13.04 3.56 5.62
CA LEU A 87 -13.54 4.92 5.63
C LEU A 87 -12.54 5.81 6.36
N LYS A 88 -11.95 6.78 5.66
CA LYS A 88 -11.15 7.87 6.25
C LYS A 88 -12.09 9.05 6.50
N ILE A 89 -12.29 9.40 7.77
CA ILE A 89 -13.09 10.59 8.17
C ILE A 89 -12.16 11.74 8.56
N PRO A 90 -12.55 13.00 8.37
CA PRO A 90 -11.68 14.13 8.65
C PRO A 90 -11.56 14.35 10.16
N LYS A 91 -10.38 14.81 10.59
CA LYS A 91 -10.21 15.43 11.90
C LYS A 91 -10.93 16.80 11.92
N GLN A 92 -11.10 17.37 13.10
CA GLN A 92 -11.79 18.67 13.24
C GLN A 92 -11.14 19.73 12.33
N GLY A 93 -11.95 20.36 11.48
CA GLY A 93 -11.49 21.39 10.54
C GLY A 93 -10.65 20.87 9.37
N LYS A 94 -10.62 19.55 9.11
CA LYS A 94 -9.81 18.92 8.05
C LYS A 94 -10.60 18.33 6.88
N ALA A 95 -11.86 18.76 6.71
CA ALA A 95 -12.73 18.25 5.66
C ALA A 95 -12.22 18.65 4.26
N ASP A 96 -11.75 19.89 4.11
CA ASP A 96 -11.22 20.39 2.84
C ASP A 96 -9.93 19.66 2.46
N GLU A 97 -8.99 19.48 3.39
CA GLU A 97 -7.76 18.71 3.10
C GLU A 97 -8.05 17.24 2.78
N LEU A 98 -9.07 16.62 3.41
CA LEU A 98 -9.50 15.28 3.04
C LEU A 98 -10.14 15.25 1.65
N PHE A 99 -10.84 16.32 1.24
CA PHE A 99 -11.40 16.41 -0.10
C PHE A 99 -10.34 16.67 -1.18
N GLU A 100 -9.26 17.39 -0.85
CA GLU A 100 -8.07 17.46 -1.71
C GLU A 100 -7.45 16.07 -1.92
N ASP A 101 -7.34 15.27 -0.85
CA ASP A 101 -6.89 13.87 -0.91
C ASP A 101 -7.77 13.02 -1.86
N VAL A 102 -9.10 13.19 -1.80
CA VAL A 102 -10.05 12.54 -2.75
C VAL A 102 -9.74 12.90 -4.20
N LYS A 103 -9.58 14.19 -4.51
CA LYS A 103 -9.30 14.65 -5.88
C LYS A 103 -7.99 14.09 -6.39
N MET A 104 -6.97 14.06 -5.54
CA MET A 104 -5.65 13.60 -5.92
C MET A 104 -5.58 12.08 -6.07
N HIS A 105 -6.20 11.35 -5.14
CA HIS A 105 -6.39 9.90 -5.24
C HIS A 105 -7.07 9.55 -6.57
N LYS A 106 -8.19 10.22 -6.90
CA LYS A 106 -8.90 9.90 -8.15
C LYS A 106 -8.08 10.21 -9.39
N THR A 107 -7.36 11.33 -9.39
CA THR A 107 -6.43 11.71 -10.48
C THR A 107 -5.37 10.64 -10.71
N ILE A 108 -4.75 10.15 -9.63
CA ILE A 108 -3.67 9.15 -9.71
C ILE A 108 -4.24 7.78 -10.11
N GLU A 109 -5.38 7.37 -9.56
CA GLU A 109 -6.04 6.12 -9.95
C GLU A 109 -6.35 6.10 -11.45
N GLU A 110 -6.99 7.14 -11.98
CA GLU A 110 -7.34 7.23 -13.41
C GLU A 110 -6.11 7.24 -14.30
N ALA A 111 -5.04 7.93 -13.89
CA ALA A 111 -3.78 7.92 -14.60
C ALA A 111 -3.21 6.50 -14.71
N PHE A 112 -3.14 5.74 -13.61
CA PHE A 112 -2.64 4.37 -13.62
C PHE A 112 -3.58 3.39 -14.34
N GLU A 113 -4.89 3.62 -14.30
CA GLU A 113 -5.88 2.87 -15.07
C GLU A 113 -5.66 3.03 -16.58
N SER A 114 -5.26 4.22 -17.02
CA SER A 114 -5.01 4.54 -18.43
C SER A 114 -3.65 4.06 -18.98
N LEU A 115 -2.73 3.62 -18.13
CA LEU A 115 -1.43 3.07 -18.55
C LEU A 115 -1.61 1.80 -19.38
N ARG A 116 -0.80 1.66 -20.43
CA ARG A 116 -0.77 0.42 -21.23
C ARG A 116 -0.26 -0.73 -20.36
N PHE A 117 -0.84 -1.92 -20.54
CA PHE A 117 -0.47 -3.11 -19.74
C PHE A 117 1.05 -3.38 -19.70
N ARG A 118 1.77 -3.15 -20.81
CA ARG A 118 3.22 -3.39 -20.91
C ARG A 118 4.09 -2.44 -20.09
N VAL A 119 3.58 -1.26 -19.74
CA VAL A 119 4.31 -0.21 -19.02
C VAL A 119 3.73 0.04 -17.63
N ARG A 120 2.68 -0.69 -17.24
CA ARG A 120 2.09 -0.57 -15.91
C ARG A 120 3.12 -1.08 -14.87
N PRO A 121 3.55 -0.25 -13.91
CA PRO A 121 4.41 -0.70 -12.82
C PRO A 121 3.72 -1.78 -11.98
N ASP A 122 4.49 -2.73 -11.43
CA ASP A 122 3.98 -3.75 -10.51
C ASP A 122 3.69 -3.16 -9.12
N ILE A 123 2.68 -2.29 -9.06
CA ILE A 123 2.25 -1.59 -7.85
C ILE A 123 0.73 -1.48 -7.80
N ASN A 124 0.18 -1.50 -6.58
CA ASN A 124 -1.24 -1.38 -6.34
C ASN A 124 -1.58 0.01 -5.81
N ILE A 125 -2.67 0.57 -6.28
CA ILE A 125 -3.29 1.78 -5.71
C ILE A 125 -4.61 1.33 -5.08
N PRO A 126 -4.90 1.73 -3.82
CA PRO A 126 -6.22 1.51 -3.24
C PRO A 126 -7.31 2.02 -4.18
N ARG A 127 -8.29 1.18 -4.54
CA ARG A 127 -9.39 1.63 -5.40
C ARG A 127 -10.21 2.72 -4.71
N PHE A 128 -10.52 3.80 -5.40
CA PHE A 128 -11.47 4.79 -4.91
C PHE A 128 -12.89 4.18 -4.87
N GLY A 129 -13.54 4.30 -3.71
CA GLY A 129 -14.92 3.87 -3.52
C GLY A 129 -15.88 5.02 -3.78
N GLU A 130 -15.99 5.92 -2.81
CA GLU A 130 -16.97 7.01 -2.81
C GLU A 130 -16.53 8.16 -1.89
N TRP A 131 -16.97 9.38 -2.20
CA TRP A 131 -16.99 10.48 -1.25
C TRP A 131 -18.32 10.50 -0.49
N ILE A 132 -18.28 10.14 0.78
CA ILE A 132 -19.45 10.10 1.66
C ILE A 132 -19.72 11.50 2.20
N HIS A 133 -20.91 12.03 1.92
CA HIS A 133 -21.39 13.31 2.46
C HIS A 133 -22.10 13.10 3.82
N PRO A 134 -22.08 14.06 4.77
CA PRO A 134 -22.84 13.98 6.03
C PRO A 134 -24.34 13.73 5.82
N SER A 135 -24.91 14.22 4.72
CA SER A 135 -26.32 14.02 4.37
C SER A 135 -26.63 12.67 3.71
N ASN A 136 -25.64 11.79 3.47
CA ASN A 136 -25.86 10.46 2.93
C ASN A 136 -26.52 9.55 3.99
N GLN A 137 -27.83 9.69 4.14
CA GLN A 137 -28.63 8.96 5.12
C GLN A 137 -28.62 7.44 4.90
N GLN A 138 -28.47 6.99 3.64
CA GLN A 138 -28.39 5.57 3.32
C GLN A 138 -27.10 4.96 3.90
N PHE A 139 -25.97 5.64 3.75
CA PHE A 139 -24.72 5.20 4.34
C PHE A 139 -24.75 5.32 5.87
N TRP A 140 -25.03 6.52 6.41
CA TRP A 140 -24.89 6.78 7.84
C TRP A 140 -25.88 5.99 8.69
N LYS A 141 -27.16 5.86 8.30
CA LYS A 141 -28.11 5.02 9.07
C LYS A 141 -27.71 3.54 9.09
N GLY A 142 -27.08 3.06 8.02
CA GLY A 142 -26.61 1.67 7.93
C GLY A 142 -25.33 1.39 8.72
N HIS A 143 -24.49 2.39 8.94
CA HIS A 143 -23.14 2.18 9.48
C HIS A 143 -22.85 2.90 10.79
N LEU A 144 -23.56 3.97 11.17
CA LEU A 144 -23.17 4.83 12.30
C LEU A 144 -23.09 4.07 13.63
N SER A 145 -23.99 3.12 13.86
CA SER A 145 -23.98 2.25 15.06
C SER A 145 -22.75 1.33 15.14
N SER A 146 -22.03 1.15 14.02
CA SER A 146 -20.82 0.33 13.94
C SER A 146 -19.53 1.09 14.31
N PHE A 147 -19.59 2.43 14.39
CA PHE A 147 -18.46 3.30 14.74
C PHE A 147 -18.34 3.50 16.26
N PRO A 148 -17.17 3.98 16.75
CA PRO A 148 -17.02 4.30 18.17
C PRO A 148 -18.09 5.30 18.66
N PRO A 149 -18.55 5.16 19.92
CA PRO A 149 -19.52 6.08 20.51
C PRO A 149 -19.10 7.55 20.36
N GLY A 150 -20.05 8.39 19.97
CA GLY A 150 -19.82 9.83 19.75
C GLY A 150 -19.38 10.20 18.33
N THR A 151 -19.15 9.22 17.45
CA THR A 151 -19.01 9.49 16.01
C THR A 151 -20.31 10.09 15.48
N LYS A 152 -20.21 11.17 14.72
CA LYS A 152 -21.34 11.85 14.06
C LYS A 152 -21.23 11.67 12.55
N GLU A 153 -22.34 11.85 11.85
CA GLU A 153 -22.35 11.95 10.40
C GLU A 153 -21.40 13.06 9.95
N THR A 154 -20.50 12.71 9.04
CA THR A 154 -19.42 13.59 8.61
C THR A 154 -19.10 13.31 7.14
N TYR A 155 -18.11 14.00 6.61
CA TYR A 155 -17.53 13.64 5.33
C TYR A 155 -16.65 12.39 5.46
N GLY A 156 -16.48 11.63 4.39
CA GLY A 156 -15.56 10.49 4.42
C GLY A 156 -15.08 10.06 3.05
N LEU A 157 -13.81 9.70 2.95
CA LEU A 157 -13.22 9.03 1.81
C LEU A 157 -13.35 7.51 2.02
N LEU A 158 -14.19 6.86 1.22
CA LEU A 158 -14.28 5.41 1.16
C LEU A 158 -13.32 4.90 0.08
N SER A 159 -12.40 4.02 0.45
CA SER A 159 -11.43 3.42 -0.49
C SER A 159 -11.07 1.99 -0.11
N ALA A 160 -10.52 1.23 -1.07
CA ALA A 160 -10.09 -0.12 -0.81
C ALA A 160 -9.03 -0.15 0.31
N ARG A 161 -9.08 -1.19 1.12
CA ARG A 161 -8.25 -1.39 2.28
C ARG A 161 -6.96 -2.07 1.87
N ILE A 162 -5.84 -1.43 2.20
CA ILE A 162 -4.58 -2.14 2.34
C ILE A 162 -4.64 -2.89 3.66
N PHE A 163 -4.75 -4.21 3.61
CA PHE A 163 -4.83 -4.99 4.83
C PHE A 163 -3.43 -5.17 5.44
N PRO A 164 -3.35 -5.32 6.77
CA PRO A 164 -2.07 -5.63 7.40
C PRO A 164 -1.49 -6.95 6.89
N LEU A 165 -0.18 -7.12 7.03
CA LEU A 165 0.47 -8.39 6.74
C LEU A 165 -0.15 -9.53 7.57
N PRO A 166 -0.31 -10.73 6.99
CA PRO A 166 -0.90 -11.87 7.69
C PRO A 166 -0.06 -12.27 8.92
N GLU A 167 -0.71 -12.87 9.92
CA GLU A 167 -0.12 -13.15 11.23
C GLU A 167 1.24 -13.89 11.17
N PRO A 168 1.45 -14.92 10.33
CA PRO A 168 2.74 -15.60 10.25
C PRO A 168 3.88 -14.65 9.84
N VAL A 169 3.61 -13.71 8.94
CA VAL A 169 4.57 -12.71 8.50
C VAL A 169 4.86 -11.72 9.61
N ARG A 170 3.83 -11.23 10.32
CA ARG A 170 4.00 -10.33 11.46
C ARG A 170 4.85 -10.97 12.55
N THR A 171 4.61 -12.24 12.85
CA THR A 171 5.39 -13.03 13.80
C THR A 171 6.83 -13.20 13.34
N ALA A 172 7.08 -13.43 12.05
CA ALA A 172 8.43 -13.53 11.50
C ALA A 172 9.19 -12.19 11.58
N ILE A 173 8.55 -11.06 11.23
CA ILE A 173 9.14 -9.71 11.39
C ILE A 173 9.48 -9.45 12.85
N PHE A 174 8.54 -9.76 13.76
CA PHE A 174 8.76 -9.56 15.19
C PHE A 174 9.95 -10.38 15.70
N LYS A 175 10.05 -11.65 15.32
CA LYS A 175 11.19 -12.50 15.69
C LYS A 175 12.53 -12.02 15.12
N ALA A 176 12.52 -11.48 13.90
CA ALA A 176 13.73 -11.03 13.22
C ALA A 176 14.26 -9.69 13.76
N PHE A 177 13.36 -8.76 14.14
CA PHE A 177 13.75 -7.37 14.40
C PHE A 177 13.41 -6.84 15.80
N ALA A 178 12.54 -7.51 16.57
CA ALA A 178 12.22 -7.03 17.91
C ALA A 178 13.41 -7.25 18.87
N PRO A 179 13.59 -6.39 19.89
CA PRO A 179 14.59 -6.59 20.92
C PRO A 179 14.48 -7.97 21.57
N ALA A 180 15.63 -8.58 21.88
CA ALA A 180 15.68 -9.90 22.52
C ALA A 180 14.86 -9.96 23.83
N THR A 181 14.70 -8.84 24.53
CA THR A 181 13.86 -8.70 25.72
C THR A 181 12.37 -8.97 25.46
N MET A 182 11.87 -8.68 24.26
CA MET A 182 10.47 -8.88 23.86
C MET A 182 10.20 -10.27 23.30
N THR A 183 11.24 -11.03 22.97
CA THR A 183 11.13 -12.37 22.36
C THR A 183 11.52 -13.51 23.32
N LYS A 184 11.90 -13.20 24.57
CA LYS A 184 12.33 -14.19 25.58
C LYS A 184 11.27 -15.24 25.89
N SER A 185 10.00 -14.83 25.93
CA SER A 185 8.87 -15.69 26.26
C SER A 185 7.89 -15.73 25.09
N SER A 186 7.54 -16.94 24.66
CA SER A 186 6.53 -17.13 23.60
C SER A 186 5.18 -16.53 23.99
N THR A 187 4.80 -16.60 25.27
CA THR A 187 3.55 -16.02 25.78
C THR A 187 3.58 -14.49 25.73
N GLN A 188 4.71 -13.87 26.10
CA GLN A 188 4.88 -12.42 26.04
C GLN A 188 4.82 -11.91 24.59
N MET A 189 5.55 -12.58 23.69
CA MET A 189 5.55 -12.25 22.27
C MET A 189 4.13 -12.37 21.68
N ALA A 190 3.42 -13.45 21.99
CA ALA A 190 2.04 -13.64 21.53
C ALA A 190 1.12 -12.51 22.02
N ALA A 191 1.24 -12.10 23.29
CA ALA A 191 0.49 -10.97 23.83
C ALA A 191 0.79 -9.66 23.06
N LEU A 192 2.07 -9.33 22.85
CA LEU A 192 2.50 -8.15 22.12
C LEU A 192 1.97 -8.14 20.67
N LEU A 193 1.98 -9.29 19.99
CA LEU A 193 1.47 -9.44 18.62
C LEU A 193 -0.06 -9.22 18.50
N THR A 194 -0.79 -9.30 19.62
CA THR A 194 -2.23 -9.03 19.65
C THR A 194 -2.60 -7.56 19.86
N GLU A 195 -1.64 -6.71 20.22
CA GLU A 195 -1.87 -5.28 20.41
C GLU A 195 -2.16 -4.58 19.07
N SER A 196 -2.99 -3.53 19.08
CA SER A 196 -3.38 -2.82 17.85
C SER A 196 -2.19 -2.26 17.07
N LYS A 197 -1.15 -1.77 17.78
CA LYS A 197 0.10 -1.28 17.16
C LYS A 197 0.91 -2.36 16.45
N ASN A 198 0.60 -3.63 16.68
CA ASN A 198 1.25 -4.77 16.04
C ASN A 198 0.31 -5.55 15.11
N LYS A 199 -1.01 -5.43 15.28
CA LYS A 199 -2.04 -5.98 14.38
C LYS A 199 -2.10 -5.25 13.04
N ASP A 200 -2.06 -3.92 13.07
CA ASP A 200 -2.16 -3.10 11.85
C ASP A 200 -0.77 -2.90 11.25
N CYS A 201 -0.10 -3.99 10.88
CA CYS A 201 1.25 -4.00 10.33
C CYS A 201 1.27 -3.75 8.81
N LEU A 202 1.79 -2.60 8.42
CA LEU A 202 2.24 -2.29 7.07
C LEU A 202 3.75 -2.06 7.13
N VAL A 203 4.48 -2.55 6.14
CA VAL A 203 5.95 -2.40 6.08
C VAL A 203 6.29 -1.31 5.06
N ARG A 204 6.98 -0.25 5.49
CA ARG A 204 7.50 0.81 4.62
C ARG A 204 8.86 0.37 4.05
N MET A 205 8.97 0.29 2.73
CA MET A 205 10.19 -0.16 2.06
C MET A 205 11.12 1.03 1.79
N TYR A 206 12.19 1.19 2.57
CA TYR A 206 13.11 2.31 2.43
C TYR A 206 14.39 1.90 1.68
N LEU A 207 14.40 2.08 0.35
CA LEU A 207 15.59 1.80 -0.46
C LEU A 207 16.64 2.92 -0.41
N GLY A 208 16.26 4.11 0.08
CA GLY A 208 17.12 5.27 0.22
C GLY A 208 17.82 5.39 1.57
N ARG A 209 17.60 4.44 2.50
CA ARG A 209 18.14 4.49 3.85
C ARG A 209 18.81 3.18 4.23
N ARG A 210 20.12 3.28 4.47
CA ARG A 210 20.95 2.22 5.05
C ARG A 210 21.37 2.63 6.45
N ALA A 211 21.03 1.82 7.45
CA ALA A 211 21.46 2.07 8.83
C ALA A 211 21.42 0.78 9.65
N GLU A 212 22.19 0.74 10.74
CA GLU A 212 22.04 -0.29 11.76
C GLU A 212 20.79 -0.03 12.60
N ARG A 213 19.95 -1.06 12.76
CA ARG A 213 18.79 -0.98 13.66
C ARG A 213 19.26 -1.04 15.11
N LYS A 214 18.98 0.02 15.84
CA LYS A 214 19.17 0.03 17.30
C LYS A 214 17.96 -0.63 17.97
N PRO A 215 18.17 -1.51 18.97
CA PRO A 215 17.08 -2.01 19.81
C PRO A 215 16.31 -0.83 20.42
N SER A 216 14.99 -0.91 20.41
CA SER A 216 14.12 0.13 20.97
C SER A 216 12.96 -0.49 21.73
N ASP A 217 12.69 0.02 22.94
CA ASP A 217 11.53 -0.37 23.73
C ASP A 217 10.20 0.11 23.10
N SER A 218 10.26 1.03 22.13
CA SER A 218 9.10 1.51 21.36
C SER A 218 8.82 0.67 20.11
N PHE A 219 9.42 -0.52 19.96
CA PHE A 219 9.21 -1.41 18.83
C PHE A 219 7.72 -1.66 18.56
N LYS A 220 7.32 -1.51 17.29
CA LYS A 220 5.96 -1.75 16.80
C LYS A 220 6.01 -2.20 15.35
N LEU A 221 5.01 -2.97 14.94
CA LEU A 221 4.88 -3.44 13.55
C LEU A 221 4.05 -2.51 12.66
N ARG A 222 3.23 -1.64 13.23
CA ARG A 222 2.51 -0.60 12.49
C ARG A 222 3.51 0.40 11.91
N ASN A 223 3.44 0.57 10.59
CA ASN A 223 4.37 1.37 9.78
C ASN A 223 5.83 0.96 10.04
N PHE A 224 6.09 -0.35 10.02
CA PHE A 224 7.42 -0.89 10.24
C PHE A 224 8.36 -0.47 9.11
N GLU A 225 9.38 0.28 9.42
CA GLU A 225 10.40 0.71 8.46
C GLU A 225 11.34 -0.44 8.16
N LEU A 226 11.37 -0.93 6.93
CA LEU A 226 12.34 -1.93 6.46
C LEU A 226 13.44 -1.22 5.67
N LEU A 227 14.65 -1.18 6.23
CA LEU A 227 15.79 -0.49 5.62
C LEU A 227 16.42 -1.32 4.51
N VAL A 228 17.11 -0.68 3.57
CA VAL A 228 17.67 -1.37 2.39
C VAL A 228 18.63 -2.50 2.77
N ASN A 229 19.47 -2.32 3.80
CA ASN A 229 20.37 -3.38 4.28
C ASN A 229 19.64 -4.56 4.92
N GLU A 230 18.45 -4.31 5.50
CA GLU A 230 17.63 -5.35 6.10
C GLU A 230 16.89 -6.13 5.01
N ALA A 231 16.38 -5.44 3.98
CA ALA A 231 15.81 -6.08 2.80
C ALA A 231 16.83 -6.96 2.07
N GLU A 232 18.09 -6.49 1.94
CA GLU A 232 19.20 -7.29 1.40
C GLU A 232 19.52 -8.51 2.27
N TRP A 233 19.55 -8.34 3.59
CA TRP A 233 19.79 -9.45 4.53
C TRP A 233 18.69 -10.51 4.44
N LEU A 234 17.43 -10.08 4.29
CA LEU A 234 16.28 -10.93 3.99
C LEU A 234 16.29 -11.50 2.55
N ARG A 235 17.29 -11.18 1.74
CA ARG A 235 17.43 -11.61 0.34
C ARG A 235 16.23 -11.23 -0.53
N LEU A 236 15.62 -10.08 -0.26
CA LEU A 236 14.61 -9.51 -1.13
C LEU A 236 15.26 -8.96 -2.41
N ASP A 237 14.52 -8.98 -3.51
CA ASP A 237 14.97 -8.42 -4.78
C ASP A 237 14.83 -6.89 -4.76
N THR A 238 15.77 -6.22 -4.08
CA THR A 238 15.80 -4.77 -3.95
C THR A 238 15.92 -4.06 -5.30
N SER A 239 16.51 -4.72 -6.30
CA SER A 239 16.60 -4.19 -7.67
C SER A 239 15.24 -4.16 -8.35
N ALA A 240 14.44 -5.23 -8.24
CA ALA A 240 13.07 -5.23 -8.75
C ALA A 240 12.20 -4.16 -8.06
N PHE A 241 12.36 -3.96 -6.75
CA PHE A 241 11.68 -2.86 -6.06
C PHE A 241 12.14 -1.50 -6.59
N ALA A 242 13.45 -1.27 -6.76
CA ALA A 242 13.98 -0.02 -7.30
C ALA A 242 13.47 0.27 -8.72
N ASP A 243 13.37 -0.75 -9.58
CA ASP A 243 12.76 -0.63 -10.91
C ASP A 243 11.28 -0.20 -10.80
N THR A 244 10.47 -0.91 -10.02
CA THR A 244 9.05 -0.58 -9.80
C THR A 244 8.87 0.84 -9.26
N LEU A 245 9.69 1.29 -8.30
CA LEU A 245 9.62 2.65 -7.78
C LEU A 245 9.96 3.70 -8.85
N GLY A 246 10.97 3.43 -9.69
CA GLY A 246 11.36 4.31 -10.80
C GLY A 246 10.23 4.49 -11.81
N ARG A 247 9.63 3.39 -12.25
CA ARG A 247 8.48 3.43 -13.18
C ARG A 247 7.27 4.10 -12.56
N THR A 248 6.98 3.80 -11.29
CA THR A 248 5.87 4.42 -10.57
C THR A 248 6.03 5.94 -10.48
N LEU A 249 7.23 6.42 -10.15
CA LEU A 249 7.47 7.86 -10.07
C LEU A 249 7.33 8.54 -11.44
N ALA A 250 7.80 7.91 -12.51
CA ALA A 250 7.60 8.40 -13.87
C ALA A 250 6.10 8.47 -14.24
N ALA A 251 5.31 7.46 -13.87
CA ALA A 251 3.86 7.49 -14.05
C ALA A 251 3.19 8.62 -13.26
N LEU A 252 3.60 8.85 -12.01
CA LEU A 252 3.09 9.99 -11.21
C LEU A 252 3.43 11.33 -11.86
N HIS A 253 4.68 11.53 -12.27
CA HIS A 253 5.10 12.79 -12.88
C HIS A 253 4.45 13.03 -14.25
N TRP A 254 4.40 12.02 -15.11
CA TRP A 254 4.11 12.23 -16.53
C TRP A 254 2.72 11.79 -16.95
N GLN A 255 2.20 10.70 -16.38
CA GLN A 255 0.83 10.25 -16.66
C GLN A 255 -0.17 11.00 -15.77
N ALA A 256 0.10 11.08 -14.45
CA ALA A 256 -0.78 11.80 -13.53
C ALA A 256 -0.49 13.30 -13.50
N GLY A 257 0.70 13.76 -13.88
CA GLY A 257 1.04 15.18 -13.87
C GLY A 257 1.18 15.77 -12.46
N VAL A 258 1.59 14.96 -11.48
CA VAL A 258 1.68 15.33 -10.06
C VAL A 258 3.10 15.20 -9.53
N ASP A 259 3.44 15.98 -8.51
CA ASP A 259 4.81 16.06 -7.97
C ASP A 259 5.22 14.92 -7.03
N ALA A 260 4.31 13.97 -6.79
CA ALA A 260 4.54 12.80 -5.94
C ALA A 260 5.02 13.13 -4.51
N ASN A 261 4.72 14.33 -4.02
CA ASN A 261 5.10 14.76 -2.68
C ASN A 261 4.32 13.97 -1.60
N ASP A 262 5.06 13.50 -0.61
CA ASP A 262 4.65 12.68 0.55
C ASP A 262 4.00 11.33 0.22
N VAL A 263 4.12 10.82 -1.01
CA VAL A 263 3.59 9.48 -1.33
C VAL A 263 4.35 8.39 -0.57
N GLU A 264 3.61 7.39 -0.08
CA GLU A 264 4.15 6.27 0.67
C GLU A 264 4.12 4.96 -0.12
N PHE A 265 5.19 4.16 0.03
CA PHE A 265 5.30 2.82 -0.55
C PHE A 265 5.33 1.77 0.55
N VAL A 266 4.30 0.92 0.59
CA VAL A 266 4.15 -0.08 1.64
C VAL A 266 3.92 -1.48 1.10
N LEU A 267 4.51 -2.46 1.77
CA LEU A 267 4.08 -3.84 1.69
C LEU A 267 2.89 -4.04 2.63
N GLY A 268 1.76 -4.34 2.02
CA GLY A 268 0.52 -4.74 2.69
C GLY A 268 -0.04 -5.99 2.03
N SER A 269 -1.19 -6.45 2.47
CA SER A 269 -1.85 -7.59 1.84
C SER A 269 -3.27 -7.27 1.36
N SER A 270 -3.79 -8.14 0.53
CA SER A 270 -5.19 -8.17 0.11
C SER A 270 -5.76 -9.58 0.27
N PRO A 271 -7.07 -9.71 0.59
CA PRO A 271 -7.77 -10.98 0.46
C PRO A 271 -7.73 -11.47 -0.98
N MET A 272 -7.80 -12.79 -1.16
CA MET A 272 -7.97 -13.38 -2.47
C MET A 272 -9.38 -13.06 -2.95
N ILE A 273 -9.48 -12.57 -4.19
CA ILE A 273 -10.77 -12.43 -4.86
C ILE A 273 -11.19 -13.84 -5.27
N MET A 274 -12.35 -14.30 -4.80
CA MET A 274 -12.84 -15.62 -5.19
C MET A 274 -13.07 -15.69 -6.71
N PRO A 275 -12.88 -16.86 -7.35
CA PRO A 275 -13.24 -17.02 -8.75
C PRO A 275 -14.67 -16.55 -8.99
N ALA A 276 -14.91 -15.94 -10.15
CA ALA A 276 -16.26 -15.63 -10.56
C ALA A 276 -17.10 -16.90 -10.56
N ALA A 277 -18.36 -16.80 -10.13
CA ALA A 277 -19.25 -17.94 -10.09
C ALA A 277 -19.41 -18.56 -11.48
N THR A 278 -19.42 -19.88 -11.50
CA THR A 278 -19.50 -20.70 -12.70
C THR A 278 -20.94 -20.80 -13.19
N ALA A 279 -21.13 -21.24 -14.44
CA ALA A 279 -22.46 -21.55 -14.96
C ALA A 279 -23.20 -22.59 -14.10
N SER A 280 -22.47 -23.52 -13.46
CA SER A 280 -23.04 -24.51 -12.54
C SER A 280 -23.61 -23.83 -11.29
N ASP A 281 -22.86 -22.88 -10.70
CA ASP A 281 -23.30 -22.13 -9.52
C ASP A 281 -24.60 -21.36 -9.77
N TYR A 282 -24.80 -20.85 -11.00
CA TYR A 282 -26.05 -20.20 -11.40
C TYR A 282 -27.17 -21.20 -11.69
N SER A 283 -26.87 -22.39 -12.22
CA SER A 283 -27.88 -23.40 -12.56
C SER A 283 -28.60 -23.99 -11.35
N GLU A 284 -27.97 -23.93 -10.18
CA GLU A 284 -28.52 -24.39 -8.91
C GLU A 284 -29.29 -23.29 -8.15
N ARG A 285 -29.38 -22.07 -8.71
CA ARG A 285 -29.98 -20.89 -8.07
C ARG A 285 -31.30 -20.48 -8.70
N THR A 286 -32.14 -19.82 -7.91
CA THR A 286 -33.34 -19.14 -8.44
C THR A 286 -32.98 -17.76 -9.00
N LYS A 287 -33.86 -17.20 -9.83
CA LYS A 287 -33.74 -15.81 -10.33
C LYS A 287 -33.68 -14.77 -9.20
N ASP A 288 -34.23 -15.10 -8.03
CA ASP A 288 -34.30 -14.21 -6.88
C ASP A 288 -33.02 -14.28 -6.01
N ASP A 289 -32.27 -15.39 -6.11
CA ASP A 289 -31.02 -15.63 -5.38
C ASP A 289 -29.76 -15.37 -6.22
N ALA A 290 -29.87 -15.37 -7.55
CA ALA A 290 -28.76 -15.14 -8.48
C ALA A 290 -28.08 -13.76 -8.28
N ARG A 291 -28.80 -12.78 -7.74
CA ARG A 291 -28.28 -11.43 -7.44
C ARG A 291 -27.24 -11.40 -6.30
N PHE A 292 -27.19 -12.44 -5.46
CA PHE A 292 -26.25 -12.58 -4.35
C PHE A 292 -24.98 -13.34 -4.74
N VAL A 293 -24.88 -13.76 -6.00
CA VAL A 293 -23.68 -14.37 -6.57
C VAL A 293 -22.71 -13.24 -6.94
N SER A 294 -22.26 -12.51 -5.92
CA SER A 294 -21.17 -11.54 -6.07
C SER A 294 -19.84 -12.27 -5.94
N GLN A 295 -18.80 -11.69 -6.54
CA GLN A 295 -17.44 -12.18 -6.36
C GLN A 295 -17.03 -11.97 -4.90
N GLY A 296 -17.06 -13.04 -4.11
CA GLY A 296 -16.70 -13.02 -2.69
C GLY A 296 -15.22 -12.75 -2.47
N LEU A 297 -14.86 -12.49 -1.22
CA LEU A 297 -13.47 -12.37 -0.78
C LEU A 297 -13.17 -13.57 0.11
N ASP A 298 -12.03 -14.21 -0.12
CA ASP A 298 -11.51 -15.21 0.80
C ASP A 298 -10.48 -14.54 1.71
N PHE A 299 -10.90 -14.18 2.93
CA PHE A 299 -10.03 -13.52 3.90
C PHE A 299 -8.97 -14.45 4.49
N THR A 300 -9.12 -15.78 4.30
CA THR A 300 -8.16 -16.79 4.75
C THR A 300 -6.98 -16.93 3.78
N LYS A 301 -7.07 -16.37 2.58
CA LYS A 301 -5.98 -16.36 1.59
C LYS A 301 -5.52 -14.94 1.29
N ARG A 302 -4.24 -14.67 1.50
CA ARG A 302 -3.67 -13.32 1.46
C ARG A 302 -2.49 -13.23 0.52
N SER A 303 -2.54 -12.31 -0.44
CA SER A 303 -1.36 -11.93 -1.24
C SER A 303 -0.72 -10.69 -0.63
N VAL A 304 0.60 -10.73 -0.42
CA VAL A 304 1.39 -9.53 -0.09
C VAL A 304 1.76 -8.82 -1.37
N ARG A 305 1.56 -7.51 -1.42
CA ARG A 305 1.82 -6.66 -2.60
C ARG A 305 2.45 -5.35 -2.17
N LEU A 306 3.12 -4.69 -3.12
CA LEU A 306 3.52 -3.30 -2.98
C LEU A 306 2.33 -2.39 -3.29
N TRP A 307 2.09 -1.41 -2.42
CA TRP A 307 1.02 -0.43 -2.52
C TRP A 307 1.59 0.98 -2.47
N LEU A 308 0.97 1.86 -3.27
CA LEU A 308 1.16 3.30 -3.26
C LEU A 308 -0.03 3.95 -2.53
N LEU A 309 0.24 4.83 -1.56
CA LEU A 309 -0.80 5.55 -0.83
C LEU A 309 -0.32 6.94 -0.36
N ASP A 310 -1.23 7.62 0.35
CA ASP A 310 -1.08 8.96 0.94
C ASP A 310 -0.84 10.05 -0.11
N PHE A 311 -1.93 10.54 -0.69
CA PHE A 311 -1.91 11.50 -1.81
C PHE A 311 -2.24 12.93 -1.38
N ASN A 312 -2.43 13.16 -0.08
CA ASN A 312 -2.92 14.41 0.50
C ASN A 312 -1.95 15.60 0.33
N ARG A 313 -0.67 15.35 0.01
CA ARG A 313 0.36 16.40 -0.20
C ARG A 313 0.81 16.53 -1.64
N CYS A 314 0.33 15.66 -2.53
CA CYS A 314 0.59 15.74 -3.95
C CYS A 314 -0.13 16.94 -4.56
N GLN A 315 0.48 17.54 -5.58
CA GLN A 315 -0.10 18.66 -6.34
C GLN A 315 0.28 18.54 -7.82
N LYS A 316 -0.53 19.15 -8.69
CA LYS A 316 -0.18 19.31 -10.10
C LYS A 316 1.03 20.23 -10.22
N PHE A 317 1.91 19.97 -11.19
CA PHE A 317 3.05 20.84 -11.46
C PHE A 317 3.06 21.32 -12.93
N PRO A 318 3.55 22.54 -13.21
CA PRO A 318 3.69 23.03 -14.57
C PRO A 318 4.92 22.42 -15.26
N ARG A 319 4.90 22.30 -16.60
CA ARG A 319 6.09 21.89 -17.37
C ARG A 319 7.06 23.07 -17.57
N SER A 320 7.66 23.51 -16.48
CA SER A 320 8.63 24.61 -16.42
C SER A 320 9.66 24.39 -15.31
N ASP A 321 10.65 25.27 -15.20
CA ASP A 321 11.66 25.21 -14.12
C ASP A 321 11.02 25.22 -12.71
N ALA A 322 9.88 25.91 -12.55
CA ALA A 322 9.15 25.90 -11.29
C ALA A 322 8.59 24.51 -10.97
N GLY A 323 8.03 23.81 -11.96
CA GLY A 323 7.56 22.44 -11.76
C GLY A 323 8.69 21.44 -11.64
N LEU A 324 9.81 21.65 -12.35
CA LEU A 324 11.04 20.86 -12.18
C LEU A 324 11.51 20.91 -10.72
N LYS A 325 11.51 22.11 -10.12
CA LYS A 325 11.84 22.27 -8.70
C LYS A 325 10.88 21.50 -7.80
N LEU A 326 9.57 21.56 -8.07
CA LEU A 326 8.56 20.84 -7.27
C LEU A 326 8.80 19.32 -7.28
N ILE A 327 9.02 18.72 -8.45
CA ILE A 327 9.24 17.27 -8.54
C ILE A 327 10.58 16.84 -7.93
N ILE A 328 11.63 17.68 -8.01
CA ILE A 328 12.90 17.44 -7.31
C ILE A 328 12.70 17.50 -5.79
N ASP A 329 11.99 18.50 -5.29
CA ASP A 329 11.73 18.65 -3.86
C ASP A 329 10.83 17.53 -3.33
N GLY A 330 9.79 17.14 -4.07
CA GLY A 330 8.96 15.97 -3.75
C GLY A 330 9.80 14.71 -3.61
N PHE A 331 10.73 14.45 -4.54
CA PHE A 331 11.65 13.31 -4.41
C PHE A 331 12.54 13.40 -3.15
N LEU A 332 13.06 14.58 -2.82
CA LEU A 332 14.05 14.76 -1.76
C LEU A 332 13.44 14.86 -0.36
N TRP A 333 12.24 15.42 -0.23
CA TRP A 333 11.53 15.59 1.04
C TRP A 333 10.73 14.36 1.46
N ASN A 334 10.34 13.51 0.51
CA ASN A 334 9.74 12.24 0.89
C ASN A 334 10.65 11.46 1.82
N ASP A 335 10.01 10.68 2.69
CA ASP A 335 10.64 9.58 3.40
C ASP A 335 11.53 8.76 2.41
N PRO A 336 12.59 8.10 2.88
CA PRO A 336 13.64 7.55 2.03
C PRO A 336 13.23 6.24 1.32
N TYR A 337 12.05 6.23 0.68
CA TYR A 337 11.54 5.16 -0.17
C TYR A 337 12.44 4.95 -1.38
N TYR A 338 12.81 6.04 -2.07
CA TYR A 338 13.62 5.97 -3.29
C TYR A 338 15.11 5.78 -2.98
N PRO A 339 15.85 4.97 -3.76
CA PRO A 339 17.32 4.95 -3.71
C PRO A 339 17.89 6.36 -3.84
N ARG A 340 18.94 6.68 -3.08
CA ARG A 340 19.59 7.99 -3.14
C ARG A 340 20.84 7.94 -4.03
N PRO A 341 21.10 8.98 -4.86
CA PRO A 341 22.38 9.09 -5.55
C PRO A 341 23.53 9.28 -4.55
N GLY A 342 24.78 9.26 -5.03
CA GLY A 342 25.93 9.70 -4.24
C GLY A 342 26.36 8.80 -3.06
N SER A 343 25.67 7.68 -2.79
CA SER A 343 26.12 6.71 -1.78
C SER A 343 27.51 6.18 -2.13
N LYS A 344 28.35 5.97 -1.11
CA LYS A 344 29.66 5.30 -1.25
C LYS A 344 29.54 3.78 -1.31
N ASN A 345 28.37 3.23 -0.98
CA ASN A 345 28.13 1.80 -1.03
C ASN A 345 27.79 1.36 -2.46
N GLU A 346 28.50 0.37 -2.98
CA GLU A 346 28.33 -0.11 -4.36
C GLU A 346 26.92 -0.66 -4.66
N LYS A 347 26.27 -1.29 -3.67
CA LYS A 347 24.90 -1.79 -3.82
C LYS A 347 23.90 -0.66 -3.92
N ASP A 348 24.03 0.36 -3.07
CA ASP A 348 23.16 1.55 -3.12
C ASP A 348 23.32 2.30 -4.45
N GLN A 349 24.55 2.41 -4.96
CA GLN A 349 24.81 2.97 -6.29
C GLN A 349 24.15 2.15 -7.42
N ALA A 350 24.16 0.82 -7.30
CA ALA A 350 23.49 -0.06 -8.25
C ALA A 350 21.96 0.09 -8.19
N LEU A 351 21.39 0.27 -7.00
CA LEU A 351 19.96 0.56 -6.83
C LEU A 351 19.59 1.90 -7.44
N TRP A 352 20.39 2.95 -7.23
CA TRP A 352 20.20 4.25 -7.89
C TRP A 352 20.23 4.12 -9.42
N ARG A 353 21.21 3.39 -9.98
CA ARG A 353 21.29 3.13 -11.42
C ARG A 353 20.05 2.40 -11.94
N THR A 354 19.56 1.40 -11.21
CA THR A 354 18.36 0.65 -11.57
C THR A 354 17.13 1.55 -11.57
N PHE A 355 16.91 2.31 -10.49
CA PHE A 355 15.83 3.28 -10.38
C PHE A 355 15.88 4.34 -11.49
N LYS A 356 17.06 4.92 -11.75
CA LYS A 356 17.28 5.93 -12.79
C LYS A 356 16.97 5.39 -14.18
N SER A 357 17.43 4.18 -14.52
CA SER A 357 17.13 3.55 -15.81
C SER A 357 15.63 3.36 -15.98
N ALA A 358 14.98 2.75 -14.99
CA ALA A 358 13.55 2.46 -15.01
C ALA A 358 12.71 3.75 -15.11
N TYR A 359 13.07 4.79 -14.35
CA TYR A 359 12.42 6.09 -14.43
C TYR A 359 12.55 6.72 -15.82
N LEU A 360 13.76 6.74 -16.39
CA LEU A 360 14.00 7.37 -17.70
C LEU A 360 13.36 6.58 -18.85
N GLU A 361 13.42 5.25 -18.81
CA GLU A 361 12.75 4.37 -19.79
C GLU A 361 11.23 4.60 -19.80
N GLU A 362 10.62 4.57 -18.61
CA GLU A 362 9.17 4.80 -18.45
C GLU A 362 8.81 6.24 -18.85
N SER A 363 9.63 7.22 -18.47
CA SER A 363 9.47 8.60 -18.90
C SER A 363 9.48 8.73 -20.42
N ALA A 364 10.44 8.09 -21.10
CA ALA A 364 10.50 8.11 -22.54
C ALA A 364 9.23 7.51 -23.17
N GLU A 365 8.72 6.39 -22.66
CA GLU A 365 7.47 5.80 -23.16
C GLU A 365 6.24 6.71 -22.97
N LEU A 366 6.12 7.36 -21.82
CA LEU A 366 4.98 8.24 -21.51
C LEU A 366 5.06 9.57 -22.24
N LEU A 367 6.27 10.13 -22.40
CA LEU A 367 6.53 11.42 -23.03
C LEU A 367 6.64 11.33 -24.56
N LYS A 368 6.86 10.14 -25.15
CA LYS A 368 6.84 9.92 -26.62
C LYS A 368 5.55 10.40 -27.30
N VAL A 369 4.47 10.58 -26.53
CA VAL A 369 3.19 11.14 -26.99
C VAL A 369 3.26 12.67 -27.16
N VAL A 370 4.25 13.34 -26.55
CA VAL A 370 4.46 14.79 -26.58
C VAL A 370 5.84 15.09 -27.18
N GLN A 371 5.90 15.35 -28.49
CA GLN A 371 7.14 15.75 -29.16
C GLN A 371 7.80 16.95 -28.44
N GLY A 372 9.02 16.76 -27.95
CA GLY A 372 9.86 17.81 -27.33
C GLY A 372 10.14 17.67 -25.83
N GLU A 373 9.59 16.66 -25.14
CA GLU A 373 9.66 16.55 -23.66
C GLU A 373 10.81 15.69 -23.10
N GLU A 374 11.69 15.11 -23.93
CA GLU A 374 12.90 14.36 -23.51
C GLU A 374 13.96 15.23 -22.77
N SER A 375 13.64 16.43 -22.27
CA SER A 375 14.56 17.27 -21.49
C SER A 375 14.24 17.35 -20.00
N MET A 376 12.95 17.28 -19.60
CA MET A 376 12.56 17.51 -18.20
C MET A 376 12.79 16.28 -17.31
N ALA A 377 12.64 15.07 -17.86
CA ALA A 377 12.96 13.83 -17.14
C ALA A 377 14.45 13.71 -16.83
N ASP A 378 15.31 14.01 -17.81
CA ASP A 378 16.76 14.12 -17.61
C ASP A 378 17.14 15.25 -16.66
N ALA A 379 16.49 16.41 -16.77
CA ALA A 379 16.72 17.54 -15.88
C ALA A 379 16.34 17.20 -14.43
N PHE A 380 15.27 16.42 -14.21
CA PHE A 380 14.89 15.92 -12.89
C PHE A 380 16.00 15.05 -12.29
N ILE A 381 16.47 14.04 -13.03
CA ILE A 381 17.54 13.16 -12.57
C ILE A 381 18.82 13.95 -12.26
N LYS A 382 19.22 14.87 -13.15
CA LYS A 382 20.39 15.73 -12.94
C LYS A 382 20.21 16.62 -11.71
N GLY A 383 19.01 17.17 -11.51
CA GLY A 383 18.68 17.98 -10.36
C GLY A 383 18.80 17.22 -9.03
N VAL A 384 18.28 15.98 -8.99
CA VAL A 384 18.42 15.09 -7.84
C VAL A 384 19.89 14.72 -7.60
N GLU A 385 20.66 14.38 -8.64
CA GLU A 385 22.09 14.04 -8.52
C GLU A 385 22.96 15.22 -8.09
N ALA A 386 22.58 16.45 -8.43
CA ALA A 386 23.32 17.67 -8.07
C ALA A 386 22.98 18.20 -6.66
N ASP A 387 21.89 17.73 -6.04
CA ASP A 387 21.44 18.28 -4.77
C ASP A 387 22.38 17.90 -3.62
N ARG A 388 22.86 18.92 -2.89
CA ARG A 388 23.84 18.75 -1.82
C ARG A 388 23.32 17.94 -0.63
N ARG A 389 22.00 17.86 -0.43
CA ARG A 389 21.36 17.02 0.59
C ARG A 389 21.66 15.53 0.38
N VAL A 390 21.88 15.14 -0.87
CA VAL A 390 22.27 13.77 -1.25
C VAL A 390 23.73 13.49 -0.85
N SER A 391 24.59 14.50 -0.96
CA SER A 391 26.03 14.39 -0.68
C SER A 391 26.39 14.44 0.82
N SER A 392 25.53 15.01 1.67
CA SER A 392 25.78 15.17 3.11
C SER A 392 25.41 13.93 3.95
N GLY A 393 24.70 12.95 3.38
CA GLY A 393 24.29 11.72 4.09
C GLY A 393 23.34 11.94 5.28
N SER A 394 22.89 13.17 5.52
CA SER A 394 21.94 13.53 6.58
C SER A 394 20.92 14.49 6.00
N LEU A 395 19.66 14.04 6.06
CA LEU A 395 18.46 14.88 5.97
C LEU A 395 17.65 14.81 7.28
N PHE A 396 18.21 14.17 8.30
CA PHE A 396 17.70 14.09 9.67
C PHE A 396 18.87 14.13 10.65
#